data_AF-A0A175YF26-F1
#
_entry.id   AF-A0A175YF26-F1
#
_cell.length_a   1.000
_cell.length_b   1.000
_cell.length_c   1.000
_cell.angle_alpha   90.00
_cell.angle_beta   90.00
_cell.angle_gamma   90.00
#
_symmetry.space_group_name_H-M   'P 1'
#
loop_
_entity.id
_entity.type
_entity.pdbx_description
1 polymer ?
#
loop_
_entity_poly.entity_id
_entity_poly.type
_entity_poly.pdbx_seq_one_letter_code
_entity_poly.pdbx_strand_id
1 'polypeptide(L)'
;MDVYKDLRPYNNFEVVLVPVSGNSSFKFPSELHPVGQQHFDILFSDMPWTAIPFSDVASRELLQRIFGLSRRHITSHYMLAIVDPSGKILQCDAWNLLFEFGASSYPFSDEKIESLREEDVAIIKQPSLRKLLASPQRDYVISNKGDRVPICTFEDKVVALYFYTGTKSPANLELFEELKLVYKELAQVKENFEVVLIYGREFANLSNWPSEELFWEEFKTMPWLALPFGDPNCKRLNRIFEISRNEQFANGGLVIFGPHAEYIELFASDILRLYKIPGYPFTRKRVAQLETEKVKELKLEMICDPNTVVRMKDRSQVPFSQVAGKRIILVLEFNERSGDKSLNANFLMMLKRLYRKAKGTADKFEVIRVLIGREESSMSNHITGRMPWFVSQASEWTLANLGSLIWHDKPLDQLSYFPVFAFDEDGKLVRKTRYPTIEDTCFPFSGCGLEEEALSQLNTCFEWNYWDYKGRSIYSHSDYKKRVNLSNFPFGRHY
;
A
#
# COMPACT_ATOMS: atom_id res chain seq x y z
N MET A 1 14.66 24.06 -10.49
CA MET A 1 14.00 25.38 -10.60
C MET A 1 13.49 25.86 -9.25
N ASP A 2 12.63 25.10 -8.57
CA ASP A 2 11.95 25.57 -7.34
C ASP A 2 12.90 25.82 -6.18
N VAL A 3 13.80 24.87 -5.88
CA VAL A 3 14.82 25.06 -4.84
C VAL A 3 15.66 26.31 -5.10
N TYR A 4 15.97 26.62 -6.37
CA TYR A 4 16.67 27.83 -6.72
C TYR A 4 15.83 29.09 -6.44
N LYS A 5 14.54 29.09 -6.79
CA LYS A 5 13.62 30.19 -6.48
C LYS A 5 13.48 30.42 -4.98
N ASP A 6 13.37 29.35 -4.20
CA ASP A 6 13.24 29.40 -2.74
C ASP A 6 14.51 29.92 -2.05
N LEU A 7 15.68 29.60 -2.61
CA LEU A 7 16.98 30.02 -2.07
C LEU A 7 17.44 31.39 -2.59
N ARG A 8 16.90 31.87 -3.70
CA ARG A 8 17.26 33.15 -4.32
C ARG A 8 17.20 34.35 -3.36
N PRO A 9 16.18 34.49 -2.47
CA PRO A 9 16.12 35.63 -1.55
C PRO A 9 17.29 35.72 -0.57
N TYR A 10 18.01 34.62 -0.33
CA TYR A 10 19.14 34.60 0.60
C TYR A 10 20.44 35.12 -0.05
N ASN A 11 20.46 35.43 -1.35
CA ASN A 11 21.60 35.96 -2.13
C ASN A 11 22.95 35.20 -2.01
N ASN A 12 22.95 33.99 -1.44
CA ASN A 12 24.14 33.20 -1.14
C ASN A 12 24.13 31.82 -1.83
N PHE A 13 23.33 31.67 -2.89
CA PHE A 13 23.19 30.44 -3.65
C PHE A 13 23.00 30.75 -5.12
N GLU A 14 23.81 30.12 -5.97
CA GLU A 14 23.76 30.26 -7.43
C GLU A 14 23.92 28.88 -8.07
N VAL A 15 23.25 28.68 -9.21
CA VAL A 15 23.40 27.49 -10.04
C VAL A 15 24.25 27.85 -11.25
N VAL A 16 25.21 27.01 -11.59
CA VAL A 16 26.05 27.17 -12.78
C VAL A 16 25.85 25.96 -13.68
N LEU A 17 25.24 26.17 -14.85
CA LEU A 17 25.15 25.15 -15.88
C LEU A 17 26.53 24.93 -16.50
N VAL A 18 26.99 23.67 -16.49
CA VAL A 18 28.25 23.26 -17.13
C VAL A 18 27.93 22.35 -18.30
N PRO A 19 28.03 22.82 -19.56
CA PRO A 19 27.76 21.97 -20.71
C PRO A 19 28.86 20.92 -20.88
N VAL A 20 28.47 19.66 -20.80
CA VAL A 20 29.40 18.52 -20.93
C VAL A 20 29.31 17.95 -22.33
N SER A 21 30.44 17.87 -23.02
CA SER A 21 30.54 17.25 -24.33
C SER A 21 30.79 15.75 -24.14
N GLY A 22 29.73 14.94 -24.25
CA GLY A 22 29.88 13.48 -24.16
C GLY A 22 30.36 12.87 -25.48
N ASN A 23 31.31 11.93 -25.41
CA ASN A 23 31.34 10.83 -26.38
C ASN A 23 30.17 9.89 -26.03
N SER A 24 28.94 10.32 -26.32
CA SER A 24 27.80 9.43 -26.20
C SER A 24 27.96 8.32 -27.24
N SER A 25 27.74 7.07 -26.85
CA SER A 25 27.69 5.93 -27.78
C SER A 25 26.55 6.00 -28.80
N PHE A 26 25.75 7.07 -28.81
CA PHE A 26 25.05 7.50 -30.02
C PHE A 26 26.02 8.27 -30.90
N LYS A 27 26.63 7.56 -31.86
CA LYS A 27 27.32 8.17 -32.99
C LYS A 27 26.31 9.04 -33.75
N PHE A 28 26.23 10.33 -33.42
CA PHE A 28 25.92 11.30 -34.44
C PHE A 28 27.20 11.51 -35.27
N PRO A 29 27.12 11.51 -36.61
CA PRO A 29 28.30 11.63 -37.47
C PRO A 29 29.10 12.87 -37.08
N SER A 30 30.43 12.70 -37.04
CA SER A 30 31.44 13.63 -36.55
C SER A 30 31.65 14.90 -37.41
N GLU A 31 30.60 15.42 -38.03
CA GLU A 31 30.63 16.64 -38.81
C GLU A 31 29.34 17.42 -38.56
N LEU A 32 29.26 18.19 -37.47
CA LEU A 32 28.26 19.25 -37.26
C LEU A 32 28.61 20.04 -35.98
N HIS A 33 29.70 20.81 -36.03
CA HIS A 33 30.03 21.83 -35.03
C HIS A 33 28.93 22.89 -34.73
N PRO A 34 27.86 23.12 -35.55
CA PRO A 34 26.76 24.04 -35.20
C PRO A 34 25.73 23.50 -34.21
N VAL A 35 25.60 22.17 -34.02
CA VAL A 35 24.45 21.56 -33.30
C VAL A 35 24.60 21.67 -31.78
N GLY A 36 25.82 21.62 -31.26
CA GLY A 36 26.08 21.69 -29.81
C GLY A 36 25.82 23.08 -29.21
N GLN A 37 26.26 24.14 -29.90
CA GLN A 37 26.03 25.52 -29.48
C GLN A 37 24.53 25.85 -29.52
N GLN A 38 23.84 25.50 -30.60
CA GLN A 38 22.40 25.73 -30.73
C GLN A 38 21.60 25.01 -29.64
N HIS A 39 21.95 23.76 -29.32
CA HIS A 39 21.32 23.05 -28.20
C HIS A 39 21.60 23.69 -26.84
N PHE A 40 22.83 24.16 -26.61
CA PHE A 40 23.16 24.90 -25.40
C PHE A 40 22.33 26.18 -25.29
N ASP A 41 22.25 26.97 -26.36
CA ASP A 41 21.53 28.26 -26.37
C ASP A 41 20.03 28.06 -26.09
N ILE A 42 19.41 27.05 -26.71
CA ILE A 42 18.00 26.68 -26.47
C ILE A 42 17.79 26.25 -25.02
N LEU A 43 18.66 25.38 -24.49
CA LEU A 43 18.52 24.89 -23.13
C LEU A 43 18.77 25.99 -22.09
N PHE A 44 19.73 26.88 -22.35
CA PHE A 44 20.08 27.98 -21.46
C PHE A 44 19.03 29.09 -21.46
N SER A 45 18.33 29.34 -22.57
CA SER A 45 17.29 30.38 -22.64
C SER A 45 16.13 30.16 -21.67
N ASP A 46 15.90 28.91 -21.26
CA ASP A 46 14.84 28.53 -20.32
C ASP A 46 15.29 28.51 -18.85
N MET A 47 16.57 28.80 -18.58
CA MET A 47 17.17 28.70 -17.25
C MET A 47 17.37 30.08 -16.60
N PRO A 48 17.05 30.25 -15.31
CA PRO A 48 17.16 31.54 -14.61
C PRO A 48 18.54 31.79 -13.98
N TRP A 49 19.49 30.89 -14.21
CA TRP A 49 20.78 30.82 -13.54
C TRP A 49 21.92 30.94 -14.55
N THR A 50 23.16 30.97 -14.07
CA THR A 50 24.33 31.24 -14.91
C THR A 50 24.86 29.97 -15.60
N ALA A 51 25.74 30.13 -16.59
CA ALA A 51 26.38 29.03 -17.29
C ALA A 51 27.84 29.31 -17.61
N ILE A 52 28.65 28.25 -17.71
CA ILE A 52 29.95 28.33 -18.36
C ILE A 52 29.70 28.41 -19.87
N PRO A 53 30.26 29.43 -20.56
CA PRO A 53 30.10 29.56 -22.01
C PRO A 53 30.50 28.28 -22.72
N PHE A 54 29.72 27.87 -23.71
CA PHE A 54 30.01 26.67 -24.50
C PHE A 54 31.39 26.74 -25.19
N SER A 55 31.85 27.96 -25.53
CA SER A 55 33.17 28.24 -26.09
C SER A 55 34.34 28.03 -25.12
N ASP A 56 34.11 28.03 -23.80
CA ASP A 56 35.16 27.78 -22.80
C ASP A 56 35.40 26.27 -22.63
N VAL A 57 36.07 25.69 -23.61
CA VAL A 57 36.39 24.25 -23.64
C VAL A 57 37.25 23.84 -22.44
N ALA A 58 38.23 24.67 -22.06
CA ALA A 58 39.19 24.35 -21.01
C ALA A 58 38.52 24.18 -19.64
N SER A 59 37.64 25.11 -19.25
CA SER A 59 36.89 25.01 -17.99
C SER A 59 35.94 23.81 -18.00
N ARG A 60 35.27 23.54 -19.12
CA ARG A 60 34.34 22.41 -19.27
C ARG A 60 35.06 21.07 -19.15
N GLU A 61 36.20 20.88 -19.82
CA GLU A 61 37.00 19.65 -19.75
C GLU A 61 37.60 19.45 -18.34
N LEU A 62 38.06 20.52 -17.69
CA LEU A 62 38.58 20.47 -16.33
C LEU A 62 37.51 19.95 -15.35
N LEU A 63 36.31 20.53 -15.40
CA LEU A 63 35.20 20.13 -14.52
C LEU A 63 34.74 18.70 -14.81
N GLN A 64 34.65 18.30 -16.08
CA GLN A 64 34.37 16.92 -16.44
C GLN A 64 35.38 15.93 -15.85
N ARG A 65 36.67 16.29 -15.83
CA ARG A 65 37.72 15.47 -15.23
C ARG A 65 37.61 15.44 -13.70
N ILE A 66 37.40 16.59 -13.06
CA ILE A 66 37.25 16.70 -11.59
C ILE A 66 36.09 15.82 -11.11
N PHE A 67 34.95 15.87 -11.80
CA PHE A 67 33.76 15.12 -11.44
C PHE A 67 33.71 13.69 -12.04
N GLY A 68 34.76 13.27 -12.74
CA GLY A 68 34.88 11.90 -13.28
C GLY A 68 33.89 11.55 -14.38
N LEU A 69 33.32 12.55 -15.07
CA LEU A 69 32.33 12.41 -16.14
C LEU A 69 32.91 11.80 -17.43
N SER A 70 34.23 11.87 -17.62
CA SER A 70 34.93 11.32 -18.79
C SER A 70 35.19 9.81 -18.74
N ARG A 71 34.91 9.14 -17.60
CA ARG A 71 35.26 7.72 -17.36
C ARG A 71 34.08 6.82 -16.99
N ARG A 72 32.87 7.38 -16.84
CA ARG A 72 31.68 6.63 -16.45
C ARG A 72 30.77 6.41 -17.65
N HIS A 73 30.17 5.23 -17.76
CA HIS A 73 28.92 5.09 -18.50
C HIS A 73 27.88 5.90 -17.74
N ILE A 74 27.71 7.16 -18.13
CA ILE A 74 26.73 8.05 -17.54
C ILE A 74 25.35 7.51 -17.95
N THR A 75 24.64 6.92 -17.00
CA THR A 75 23.25 6.45 -17.21
C THR A 75 22.23 7.58 -17.00
N SER A 76 22.61 8.70 -16.36
CA SER A 76 21.74 9.87 -16.12
C SER A 76 22.16 11.07 -16.96
N HIS A 77 21.20 11.70 -17.65
CA HIS A 77 21.48 12.85 -18.54
C HIS A 77 21.96 14.12 -17.79
N TYR A 78 21.99 14.12 -16.45
CA TYR A 78 22.34 15.27 -15.62
C TYR A 78 23.08 14.83 -14.35
N MET A 79 24.07 15.63 -13.93
CA MET A 79 24.76 15.53 -12.64
C MET A 79 24.64 16.88 -11.92
N LEU A 80 24.38 16.86 -10.62
CA LEU A 80 24.35 18.05 -9.78
C LEU A 80 25.35 17.92 -8.65
N ALA A 81 26.33 18.81 -8.60
CA ALA A 81 27.26 18.93 -7.49
C ALA A 81 27.01 20.25 -6.74
N ILE A 82 27.17 20.20 -5.41
CA ILE A 82 27.10 21.38 -4.55
C ILE A 82 28.50 21.68 -4.04
N VAL A 83 28.91 22.93 -4.23
CA VAL A 83 30.25 23.42 -3.91
C VAL A 83 30.09 24.65 -3.02
N ASP A 84 30.91 24.74 -1.98
CA ASP A 84 30.93 25.92 -1.11
C ASP A 84 31.75 27.07 -1.73
N PRO A 85 31.74 28.28 -1.15
CA PRO A 85 32.52 29.42 -1.66
C PRO A 85 34.04 29.20 -1.71
N SER A 86 34.58 28.20 -1.00
CA SER A 86 36.01 27.85 -1.04
C SER A 86 36.37 26.89 -2.17
N GLY A 87 35.37 26.38 -2.90
CA GLY A 87 35.55 25.35 -3.92
C GLY A 87 35.51 23.92 -3.37
N LYS A 88 35.17 23.72 -2.09
CA LYS A 88 35.00 22.38 -1.50
C LYS A 88 33.68 21.79 -1.98
N ILE A 89 33.75 20.56 -2.51
CA ILE A 89 32.56 19.78 -2.88
C ILE A 89 31.88 19.32 -1.59
N LEU A 90 30.66 19.80 -1.35
CA LEU A 90 29.80 19.37 -0.26
C LEU A 90 29.02 18.10 -0.65
N GLN A 91 28.47 18.07 -1.87
CA GLN A 91 27.65 16.95 -2.36
C GLN A 91 27.99 16.67 -3.82
N CYS A 92 28.25 15.40 -4.18
CA CYS A 92 28.67 15.02 -5.53
C CYS A 92 27.54 14.45 -6.42
N ASP A 93 26.36 14.19 -5.87
CA ASP A 93 25.14 13.86 -6.61
C ASP A 93 23.91 14.32 -5.81
N ALA A 94 23.66 15.63 -5.84
CA ALA A 94 22.66 16.25 -4.99
C ALA A 94 21.22 16.14 -5.52
N TRP A 95 20.98 15.44 -6.63
CA TRP A 95 19.63 15.31 -7.19
C TRP A 95 18.65 14.71 -6.20
N ASN A 96 19.04 13.62 -5.55
CA ASN A 96 18.21 12.97 -4.54
C ASN A 96 17.98 13.88 -3.33
N LEU A 97 18.98 14.66 -2.91
CA LEU A 97 18.85 15.59 -1.78
C LEU A 97 17.87 16.73 -2.09
N LEU A 98 17.93 17.31 -3.30
CA LEU A 98 16.98 18.33 -3.73
C LEU A 98 15.57 17.78 -3.85
N PHE A 99 15.43 16.55 -4.37
CA PHE A 99 14.15 15.87 -4.45
C PHE A 99 13.58 15.64 -3.05
N GLU A 100 14.38 15.08 -2.14
CA GLU A 100 13.97 14.70 -0.79
C GLU A 100 13.72 15.91 0.11
N PHE A 101 14.64 16.89 0.18
CA PHE A 101 14.62 17.95 1.19
C PHE A 101 14.38 19.35 0.64
N GLY A 102 14.57 19.56 -0.67
CA GLY A 102 14.40 20.88 -1.30
C GLY A 102 15.28 21.95 -0.65
N ALA A 103 14.76 23.18 -0.56
CA ALA A 103 15.49 24.32 0.02
C ALA A 103 15.88 24.12 1.50
N SER A 104 15.13 23.29 2.24
CA SER A 104 15.44 22.99 3.65
C SER A 104 16.79 22.32 3.85
N SER A 105 17.36 21.73 2.80
CA SER A 105 18.69 21.13 2.84
C SER A 105 19.84 22.14 2.84
N TYR A 106 19.61 23.42 2.52
CA TYR A 106 20.64 24.46 2.62
C TYR A 106 21.20 24.55 4.06
N PRO A 107 22.54 24.64 4.25
CA PRO A 107 23.60 24.86 3.26
C PRO A 107 24.20 23.57 2.62
N PHE A 108 23.45 22.48 2.62
CA PHE A 108 23.78 21.18 2.00
C PHE A 108 25.01 20.48 2.59
N SER A 109 25.39 20.82 3.82
CA SER A 109 26.41 20.09 4.56
C SER A 109 25.88 18.74 5.04
N ASP A 110 26.77 17.78 5.23
CA ASP A 110 26.39 16.46 5.75
C ASP A 110 25.69 16.57 7.11
N GLU A 111 26.16 17.47 7.99
CA GLU A 111 25.54 17.71 9.30
C GLU A 111 24.11 18.24 9.16
N LYS A 112 23.85 19.12 8.19
CA LYS A 112 22.50 19.63 7.94
C LYS A 112 21.57 18.55 7.42
N ILE A 113 22.03 17.72 6.49
CA ILE A 113 21.25 16.61 5.95
C ILE A 113 20.94 15.59 7.05
N GLU A 114 21.94 15.25 7.88
CA GLU A 114 21.74 14.29 8.96
C GLU A 114 20.78 14.83 10.02
N SER A 115 20.87 16.11 10.38
CA SER A 115 19.91 16.75 11.26
C SER A 115 18.46 16.68 10.75
N LEU A 116 18.24 16.83 9.44
CA LEU A 116 16.90 16.69 8.84
C LEU A 116 16.40 15.24 8.89
N ARG A 117 17.29 14.27 8.72
CA ARG A 117 16.96 12.84 8.85
C ARG A 117 16.63 12.47 10.29
N GLU A 118 17.37 13.00 11.26
CA GLU A 118 17.09 12.84 12.68
C GLU A 118 15.74 13.44 13.06
N GLU A 119 15.38 14.60 12.51
CA GLU A 119 14.04 15.20 12.65
C GLU A 119 12.95 14.26 12.12
N ASP A 120 13.12 13.72 10.90
CA ASP A 120 12.17 12.76 10.32
C ASP A 120 12.03 11.52 11.22
N VAL A 121 13.13 10.97 11.75
CA VAL A 121 13.12 9.83 12.70
C VAL A 121 12.39 10.19 13.99
N ALA A 122 12.59 11.38 14.54
CA ALA A 122 11.91 11.84 15.74
C ALA A 122 10.40 12.00 15.52
N ILE A 123 9.99 12.47 14.33
CA ILE A 123 8.58 12.56 13.95
C ILE A 123 7.97 11.16 13.78
N ILE A 124 8.68 10.21 13.15
CA ILE A 124 8.22 8.82 13.02
C ILE A 124 8.01 8.17 14.39
N LYS A 125 8.90 8.42 15.35
CA LYS A 125 8.78 7.90 16.72
C LYS A 125 7.61 8.50 17.50
N GLN A 126 7.29 9.76 17.26
CA GLN A 126 6.23 10.50 17.96
C GLN A 126 5.47 11.39 16.97
N PRO A 127 4.60 10.78 16.16
CA PRO A 127 3.88 11.48 15.11
C PRO A 127 2.88 12.45 15.71
N SER A 128 2.67 13.57 15.02
CA SER A 128 1.55 14.48 15.29
C SER A 128 1.27 15.28 14.04
N LEU A 129 0.01 15.66 13.83
CA LEU A 129 -0.36 16.50 12.69
C LEU A 129 0.37 17.84 12.72
N ARG A 130 0.60 18.43 13.90
CA ARG A 130 1.36 19.68 14.01
C ARG A 130 2.81 19.54 13.54
N LYS A 131 3.56 18.50 13.96
CA LYS A 131 4.94 18.29 13.49
C LYS A 131 5.02 17.99 12.00
N LEU A 132 4.00 17.34 11.44
CA LEU A 132 3.95 16.97 10.04
C LEU A 132 3.55 18.14 9.14
N LEU A 133 2.51 18.87 9.54
CA LEU A 133 1.86 19.88 8.73
C LEU A 133 2.31 21.30 9.04
N ALA A 134 2.93 21.61 10.18
CA ALA A 134 3.42 22.95 10.49
C ALA A 134 4.89 23.14 10.11
N SER A 135 5.28 24.40 9.89
CA SER A 135 6.66 24.84 9.74
C SER A 135 6.90 26.03 10.68
N PRO A 136 8.16 26.46 10.91
CA PRO A 136 8.42 27.63 11.74
C PRO A 136 7.72 28.90 11.25
N GLN A 137 7.39 28.98 9.95
CA GLN A 137 6.75 30.13 9.31
C GLN A 137 5.24 29.96 9.11
N ARG A 138 4.68 28.75 9.31
CA ARG A 138 3.26 28.46 9.01
C ARG A 138 2.69 27.39 9.94
N ASP A 139 1.55 27.70 10.56
CA ASP A 139 0.79 26.81 11.44
C ASP A 139 -0.68 26.63 11.02
N TYR A 140 -1.01 26.93 9.76
CA TYR A 140 -2.35 26.83 9.19
C TYR A 140 -2.40 26.04 7.88
N VAL A 141 -3.54 25.43 7.56
CA VAL A 141 -3.89 24.95 6.20
C VAL A 141 -4.86 25.92 5.54
N ILE A 142 -5.16 25.75 4.26
CA ILE A 142 -6.06 26.65 3.52
C ILE A 142 -7.37 25.98 3.12
N SER A 143 -8.46 26.75 3.12
CA SER A 143 -9.73 26.35 2.50
C SER A 143 -9.71 26.58 0.99
N ASN A 144 -10.68 25.99 0.29
CA ASN A 144 -10.88 26.21 -1.15
C ASN A 144 -11.28 27.67 -1.51
N LYS A 145 -11.50 28.53 -0.51
CA LYS A 145 -11.72 29.98 -0.65
C LYS A 145 -10.49 30.81 -0.28
N GLY A 146 -9.40 30.16 0.14
CA GLY A 146 -8.17 30.83 0.60
C GLY A 146 -8.18 31.20 2.08
N ASP A 147 -9.19 30.82 2.86
CA ASP A 147 -9.22 31.07 4.30
C ASP A 147 -8.16 30.24 5.01
N ARG A 148 -7.51 30.83 6.02
CA ARG A 148 -6.50 30.13 6.84
C ARG A 148 -7.18 29.42 8.00
N VAL A 149 -6.94 28.12 8.11
CA VAL A 149 -7.47 27.26 9.18
C VAL A 149 -6.30 26.77 10.05
N PRO A 150 -6.25 27.13 11.35
CA PRO A 150 -5.15 26.71 12.23
C PRO A 150 -5.08 25.19 12.39
N ILE A 151 -3.87 24.62 12.36
CA ILE A 151 -3.66 23.17 12.49
C ILE A 151 -4.09 22.63 13.85
N CYS A 152 -4.06 23.45 14.92
CA CYS A 152 -4.51 23.03 16.25
C CYS A 152 -6.01 22.66 16.29
N THR A 153 -6.81 23.10 15.30
CA THR A 153 -8.24 22.72 15.21
C THR A 153 -8.46 21.25 14.84
N PHE A 154 -7.39 20.50 14.57
CA PHE A 154 -7.42 19.09 14.19
C PHE A 154 -7.19 18.12 15.34
N GLU A 155 -6.85 18.61 16.54
CA GLU A 155 -6.42 17.74 17.65
C GLU A 155 -7.48 16.71 18.04
N ASP A 156 -8.77 17.06 18.05
CA ASP A 156 -9.87 16.16 18.43
C ASP A 156 -10.56 15.47 17.23
N LYS A 157 -9.96 15.53 16.03
CA LYS A 157 -10.57 15.04 14.79
C LYS A 157 -9.89 13.78 14.27
N VAL A 158 -10.65 12.95 13.56
CA VAL A 158 -10.09 12.01 12.59
C VAL A 158 -9.71 12.81 11.34
N VAL A 159 -8.42 12.83 10.98
CA VAL A 159 -7.92 13.61 9.83
C VAL A 159 -7.34 12.71 8.76
N ALA A 160 -7.82 12.86 7.53
CA ALA A 160 -7.27 12.18 6.37
C ALA A 160 -6.30 13.10 5.61
N LEU A 161 -5.02 12.72 5.53
CA LEU A 161 -4.07 13.33 4.61
C LEU A 161 -4.25 12.69 3.24
N TYR A 162 -4.79 13.45 2.29
CA TYR A 162 -5.12 12.98 0.95
C TYR A 162 -4.03 13.39 -0.05
N PHE A 163 -3.21 12.44 -0.46
CA PHE A 163 -2.15 12.61 -1.44
C PHE A 163 -2.72 12.48 -2.85
N TYR A 164 -2.77 13.60 -3.56
CA TYR A 164 -3.41 13.71 -4.86
C TYR A 164 -2.43 14.22 -5.92
N THR A 165 -2.20 13.46 -6.99
CA THR A 165 -1.18 13.78 -8.00
C THR A 165 -1.74 14.45 -9.27
N GLY A 166 -3.00 14.88 -9.28
CA GLY A 166 -3.64 15.51 -10.46
C GLY A 166 -3.82 14.57 -11.67
N THR A 167 -3.31 13.34 -11.58
CA THR A 167 -3.40 12.38 -12.67
C THR A 167 -4.78 11.76 -12.71
N LYS A 168 -5.50 11.93 -13.83
CA LYS A 168 -6.82 11.34 -14.11
C LYS A 168 -6.73 9.83 -14.38
N SER A 169 -6.01 9.08 -13.55
CA SER A 169 -6.09 7.62 -13.59
C SER A 169 -7.48 7.21 -13.09
N PRO A 170 -8.08 6.13 -13.63
CA PRO A 170 -9.38 5.65 -13.16
C PRO A 170 -9.42 5.40 -11.64
N ALA A 171 -8.34 4.87 -11.07
CA ALA A 171 -8.24 4.56 -9.65
C ALA A 171 -8.18 5.83 -8.77
N ASN A 172 -7.52 6.90 -9.23
CA ASN A 172 -7.53 8.20 -8.52
C ASN A 172 -8.92 8.81 -8.51
N LEU A 173 -9.65 8.73 -9.63
CA LEU A 173 -11.01 9.26 -9.75
C LEU A 173 -11.97 8.51 -8.84
N GLU A 174 -11.88 7.19 -8.77
CA GLU A 174 -12.69 6.37 -7.86
C GLU A 174 -12.45 6.80 -6.40
N LEU A 175 -11.18 6.90 -5.98
CA LEU A 175 -10.85 7.30 -4.61
C LEU A 175 -11.37 8.71 -4.27
N PHE A 176 -11.26 9.64 -5.23
CA PHE A 176 -11.74 11.01 -5.06
C PHE A 176 -13.25 11.06 -4.85
N GLU A 177 -14.03 10.39 -5.69
CA GLU A 177 -15.50 10.39 -5.58
C GLU A 177 -15.95 9.70 -4.29
N GLU A 178 -15.33 8.58 -3.92
CA GLU A 178 -15.64 7.90 -2.66
C GLU A 178 -15.31 8.74 -1.44
N LEU A 179 -14.14 9.40 -1.41
CA LEU A 179 -13.77 10.29 -0.32
C LEU A 179 -14.74 11.46 -0.20
N LYS A 180 -15.21 12.00 -1.33
CA LYS A 180 -16.19 13.08 -1.38
C LYS A 180 -17.56 12.66 -0.84
N LEU A 181 -18.01 11.45 -1.16
CA LEU A 181 -19.25 10.87 -0.61
C LEU A 181 -19.14 10.70 0.90
N VAL A 182 -18.09 10.04 1.37
CA VAL A 182 -17.82 9.82 2.79
C VAL A 182 -17.73 11.13 3.57
N TYR A 183 -16.99 12.11 3.06
CA TYR A 183 -16.86 13.41 3.71
C TYR A 183 -18.22 14.09 3.92
N LYS A 184 -19.10 14.03 2.90
CA LYS A 184 -20.46 14.58 2.98
C LYS A 184 -21.31 13.83 4.02
N GLU A 185 -21.27 12.50 4.04
CA GLU A 185 -22.08 11.71 4.96
C GLU A 185 -21.62 11.84 6.41
N LEU A 186 -20.31 11.83 6.67
CA LEU A 186 -19.75 12.06 8.01
C LEU A 186 -20.07 13.46 8.54
N ALA A 187 -20.10 14.48 7.67
CA ALA A 187 -20.55 15.82 8.05
C ALA A 187 -22.04 15.85 8.44
N GLN A 188 -22.90 15.03 7.83
CA GLN A 188 -24.33 14.97 8.16
C GLN A 188 -24.59 14.34 9.53
N VAL A 189 -23.82 13.32 9.90
CA VAL A 189 -23.89 12.68 11.22
C VAL A 189 -23.08 13.40 12.31
N LYS A 190 -22.49 14.56 11.97
CA LYS A 190 -21.67 15.41 12.87
C LYS A 190 -20.45 14.68 13.45
N GLU A 191 -19.87 13.77 12.67
CA GLU A 191 -18.59 13.17 13.01
C GLU A 191 -17.47 14.20 12.84
N ASN A 192 -16.48 14.16 13.74
CA ASN A 192 -15.32 15.05 13.72
C ASN A 192 -14.28 14.55 12.71
N PHE A 193 -14.63 14.60 11.42
CA PHE A 193 -13.78 14.17 10.31
C PHE A 193 -13.33 15.36 9.46
N GLU A 194 -12.05 15.40 9.08
CA GLU A 194 -11.50 16.41 8.19
C GLU A 194 -10.55 15.80 7.15
N VAL A 195 -10.46 16.41 5.98
CA VAL A 195 -9.50 16.01 4.93
C VAL A 195 -8.54 17.17 4.67
N VAL A 196 -7.25 16.85 4.59
CA VAL A 196 -6.20 17.80 4.19
C VAL A 196 -5.53 17.27 2.92
N LEU A 197 -5.78 17.96 1.81
CA LEU A 197 -5.17 17.70 0.52
C LEU A 197 -3.67 18.02 0.54
N ILE A 198 -2.87 17.03 0.15
CA ILE A 198 -1.44 17.15 -0.11
C ILE A 198 -1.25 17.02 -1.61
N TYR A 199 -1.14 18.17 -2.28
CA TYR A 199 -1.14 18.22 -3.73
C TYR A 199 0.21 17.83 -4.33
N GLY A 200 0.19 16.94 -5.31
CA GLY A 200 1.26 16.03 -5.66
C GLY A 200 2.33 16.57 -6.58
N ARG A 201 2.67 17.84 -6.40
CA ARG A 201 3.85 18.47 -7.01
C ARG A 201 5.16 17.78 -6.61
N GLU A 202 5.21 17.05 -5.49
CA GLU A 202 6.46 16.48 -4.97
C GLU A 202 6.53 14.96 -5.11
N PHE A 203 5.45 14.32 -5.60
CA PHE A 203 5.30 12.87 -5.53
C PHE A 203 5.32 12.16 -6.89
N ALA A 204 5.13 12.90 -7.98
CA ALA A 204 4.89 12.34 -9.29
C ALA A 204 6.16 12.36 -10.16
N ASN A 205 6.53 11.23 -10.77
CA ASN A 205 7.56 11.17 -11.81
C ASN A 205 7.01 11.69 -13.15
N LEU A 206 6.49 12.92 -13.16
CA LEU A 206 5.90 13.54 -14.34
C LEU A 206 6.93 14.46 -15.00
N SER A 207 6.98 14.42 -16.33
CA SER A 207 7.72 15.40 -17.12
C SER A 207 7.17 16.82 -16.96
N ASN A 208 5.89 16.95 -16.59
CA ASN A 208 5.22 18.23 -16.33
C ASN A 208 4.65 18.25 -14.91
N TRP A 209 5.28 19.04 -14.04
CA TRP A 209 4.77 19.32 -12.70
C TRP A 209 3.48 20.15 -12.79
N PRO A 210 2.47 19.87 -11.95
CA PRO A 210 1.25 20.66 -11.97
C PRO A 210 1.55 22.09 -11.50
N SER A 211 0.93 23.08 -12.14
CA SER A 211 1.12 24.49 -11.82
C SER A 211 0.22 24.94 -10.66
N GLU A 212 0.49 26.11 -10.10
CA GLU A 212 -0.35 26.68 -9.05
C GLU A 212 -1.76 27.00 -9.57
N GLU A 213 -1.89 27.42 -10.83
CA GLU A 213 -3.19 27.66 -11.47
C GLU A 213 -4.03 26.39 -11.55
N LEU A 214 -3.41 25.26 -11.93
CA LEU A 214 -4.09 23.97 -11.98
C LEU A 214 -4.50 23.51 -10.57
N PHE A 215 -3.64 23.71 -9.58
CA PHE A 215 -3.98 23.43 -8.17
C PHE A 215 -5.26 24.15 -7.75
N TRP A 216 -5.36 25.47 -8.00
CA TRP A 216 -6.55 26.24 -7.66
C TRP A 216 -7.78 25.87 -8.49
N GLU A 217 -7.58 25.52 -9.77
CA GLU A 217 -8.65 25.04 -10.64
C GLU A 217 -9.31 23.78 -10.10
N GLU A 218 -8.52 22.82 -9.61
CA GLU A 218 -9.01 21.56 -9.07
C GLU A 218 -9.54 21.73 -7.63
N PHE A 219 -8.78 22.43 -6.79
CA PHE A 219 -9.08 22.57 -5.36
C PHE A 219 -10.38 23.33 -5.09
N LYS A 220 -10.78 24.29 -5.94
CA LYS A 220 -12.05 25.02 -5.80
C LYS A 220 -13.29 24.11 -5.77
N THR A 221 -13.18 22.89 -6.31
CA THR A 221 -14.28 21.92 -6.37
C THR A 221 -14.33 20.96 -5.17
N MET A 222 -13.29 20.99 -4.32
CA MET A 222 -13.13 20.07 -3.21
C MET A 222 -13.69 20.67 -1.92
N PRO A 223 -14.45 19.91 -1.10
CA PRO A 223 -15.15 20.45 0.08
C PRO A 223 -14.27 20.53 1.35
N TRP A 224 -12.97 20.25 1.22
CA TRP A 224 -12.03 20.08 2.32
C TRP A 224 -10.85 21.07 2.26
N LEU A 225 -9.85 20.89 3.11
CA LEU A 225 -8.70 21.78 3.26
C LEU A 225 -7.49 21.30 2.46
N ALA A 226 -6.46 22.13 2.33
CA ALA A 226 -5.22 21.78 1.65
C ALA A 226 -3.99 22.40 2.33
N LEU A 227 -2.83 21.74 2.21
CA LEU A 227 -1.57 22.46 2.33
C LEU A 227 -1.45 23.47 1.17
N PRO A 228 -0.90 24.68 1.42
CA PRO A 228 -0.62 25.62 0.35
C PRO A 228 0.24 24.99 -0.77
N PHE A 229 0.01 25.43 -2.00
CA PHE A 229 0.81 24.96 -3.13
C PHE A 229 2.31 25.26 -2.90
N GLY A 230 3.15 24.26 -3.15
CA GLY A 230 4.61 24.37 -2.96
C GLY A 230 5.08 24.34 -1.50
N ASP A 231 4.22 23.98 -0.54
CA ASP A 231 4.62 23.90 0.86
C ASP A 231 5.78 22.90 1.08
N PRO A 232 6.85 23.27 1.80
CA PRO A 232 8.01 22.40 2.00
C PRO A 232 7.69 21.12 2.79
N ASN A 233 6.60 21.11 3.57
CA ASN A 233 6.19 19.93 4.32
C ASN A 233 5.63 18.82 3.40
N CYS A 234 5.23 19.13 2.16
CA CYS A 234 4.87 18.11 1.18
C CYS A 234 6.06 17.15 0.93
N LYS A 235 7.28 17.68 0.81
CA LYS A 235 8.49 16.86 0.72
C LYS A 235 8.74 16.03 1.98
N ARG A 236 8.54 16.61 3.17
CA ARG A 236 8.65 15.87 4.44
C ARG A 236 7.66 14.69 4.49
N LEU A 237 6.41 14.93 4.14
CA LEU A 237 5.39 13.90 4.06
C LEU A 237 5.77 12.81 3.04
N ASN A 238 6.35 13.19 1.88
CA ASN A 238 6.88 12.22 0.92
C ASN A 238 7.88 11.27 1.56
N ARG A 239 8.84 11.82 2.30
CA ARG A 239 9.94 11.04 2.91
C ARG A 239 9.43 10.13 4.03
N ILE A 240 8.60 10.67 4.92
CA ILE A 240 8.08 9.93 6.08
C ILE A 240 7.20 8.76 5.63
N PHE A 241 6.31 9.00 4.66
CA PHE A 241 5.36 8.00 4.17
C PHE A 241 5.78 7.33 2.86
N GLU A 242 7.01 7.58 2.39
CA GLU A 242 7.57 7.04 1.14
C GLU A 242 6.61 7.08 -0.07
N ILE A 243 5.83 8.16 -0.20
CA ILE A 243 4.70 8.27 -1.15
C ILE A 243 5.16 7.97 -2.59
N SER A 244 6.27 8.55 -3.05
CA SER A 244 6.81 8.31 -4.40
C SER A 244 7.41 6.92 -4.63
N ARG A 245 7.73 6.18 -3.56
CA ARG A 245 8.43 4.89 -3.62
C ARG A 245 7.51 3.71 -3.32
N ASN A 246 6.26 3.97 -2.98
CA ASN A 246 5.31 2.95 -2.58
C ASN A 246 4.15 2.88 -3.57
N GLU A 247 4.01 1.72 -4.22
CA GLU A 247 2.96 1.45 -5.21
C GLU A 247 1.54 1.64 -4.65
N GLN A 248 1.35 1.52 -3.33
CA GLN A 248 0.07 1.79 -2.67
C GLN A 248 -0.41 3.23 -2.90
N PHE A 249 0.54 4.17 -3.05
CA PHE A 249 0.25 5.57 -3.28
C PHE A 249 0.19 5.95 -4.76
N ALA A 250 0.57 5.04 -5.68
CA ALA A 250 0.58 5.29 -7.12
C ALA A 250 -0.82 5.62 -7.68
N ASN A 251 -1.86 5.14 -7.01
CA ASN A 251 -3.27 5.34 -7.35
C ASN A 251 -4.00 6.23 -6.34
N GLY A 252 -3.29 7.17 -5.71
CA GLY A 252 -3.86 8.12 -4.76
C GLY A 252 -3.76 7.58 -3.34
N GLY A 253 -3.27 8.45 -2.45
CA GLY A 253 -2.92 8.08 -1.10
C GLY A 253 -3.84 8.67 -0.06
N LEU A 254 -4.14 7.89 0.97
CA LEU A 254 -4.87 8.35 2.14
C LEU A 254 -4.18 7.83 3.38
N VAL A 255 -3.73 8.75 4.23
CA VAL A 255 -3.22 8.43 5.57
C VAL A 255 -4.18 9.02 6.59
N ILE A 256 -4.73 8.18 7.47
CA ILE A 256 -5.65 8.62 8.51
C ILE A 256 -4.89 8.82 9.81
N PHE A 257 -5.18 9.92 10.49
CA PHE A 257 -4.79 10.19 11.86
C PHE A 257 -6.04 10.17 12.72
N GLY A 258 -6.02 9.39 13.80
CA GLY A 258 -7.02 9.49 14.86
C GLY A 258 -6.85 10.77 15.68
N PRO A 259 -7.87 11.12 16.50
CA PRO A 259 -7.77 12.18 17.49
C PRO A 259 -6.49 12.05 18.33
N HIS A 260 -5.83 13.17 18.58
CA HIS A 260 -4.56 13.27 19.29
C HIS A 260 -3.43 12.39 18.73
N ALA A 261 -3.53 11.96 17.47
CA ALA A 261 -2.65 10.96 16.86
C ALA A 261 -2.61 9.65 17.67
N GLU A 262 -3.71 9.29 18.34
CA GLU A 262 -3.86 8.01 19.02
C GLU A 262 -3.67 6.82 18.06
N TYR A 263 -3.95 7.07 16.76
CA TYR A 263 -3.56 6.19 15.67
C TYR A 263 -3.21 6.84 14.34
N ILE A 264 -2.50 6.05 13.53
CA ILE A 264 -2.21 6.32 12.13
C ILE A 264 -2.50 5.07 11.32
N GLU A 265 -3.33 5.20 10.30
CA GLU A 265 -3.59 4.16 9.31
C GLU A 265 -3.05 4.56 7.94
N LEU A 266 -2.17 3.74 7.37
CA LEU A 266 -1.51 3.98 6.09
C LEU A 266 -2.24 3.30 4.92
N PHE A 267 -3.13 2.35 5.21
CA PHE A 267 -3.89 1.59 4.22
C PHE A 267 -5.32 2.12 4.03
N ALA A 268 -5.56 3.37 4.43
CA ALA A 268 -6.89 3.94 4.45
C ALA A 268 -7.50 4.09 3.05
N SER A 269 -6.69 4.26 1.99
CA SER A 269 -7.18 4.26 0.60
C SER A 269 -7.90 2.96 0.25
N ASP A 270 -7.30 1.82 0.59
CA ASP A 270 -7.88 0.51 0.31
C ASP A 270 -9.09 0.25 1.20
N ILE A 271 -8.97 0.57 2.49
CA ILE A 271 -10.09 0.44 3.43
C ILE A 271 -11.29 1.26 2.96
N LEU A 272 -11.08 2.51 2.55
CA LEU A 272 -12.14 3.37 2.02
C LEU A 272 -12.77 2.77 0.76
N ARG A 273 -11.97 2.29 -0.19
CA ARG A 273 -12.49 1.66 -1.43
C ARG A 273 -13.30 0.39 -1.16
N LEU A 274 -12.85 -0.44 -0.22
CA LEU A 274 -13.44 -1.75 0.03
C LEU A 274 -14.66 -1.68 0.96
N TYR A 275 -14.58 -0.85 2.01
CA TYR A 275 -15.56 -0.83 3.09
C TYR A 275 -16.42 0.42 3.11
N LYS A 276 -16.06 1.47 2.35
CA LYS A 276 -16.79 2.73 2.29
C LYS A 276 -17.04 3.26 3.71
N ILE A 277 -18.19 3.88 3.95
CA ILE A 277 -18.56 4.48 5.24
C ILE A 277 -18.53 3.50 6.43
N PRO A 278 -19.02 2.25 6.31
CA PRO A 278 -18.87 1.25 7.38
C PRO A 278 -17.43 1.10 7.90
N GLY A 279 -16.45 1.32 7.02
CA GLY A 279 -15.03 1.28 7.35
C GLY A 279 -14.58 2.36 8.34
N TYR A 280 -15.34 3.43 8.57
CA TYR A 280 -15.01 4.51 9.51
C TYR A 280 -14.73 3.95 10.92
N PRO A 281 -13.60 4.31 11.58
CA PRO A 281 -12.73 5.44 11.24
C PRO A 281 -11.51 5.06 10.37
N PHE A 282 -11.74 4.17 9.42
CA PHE A 282 -10.85 3.68 8.37
C PHE A 282 -9.58 3.05 8.92
N THR A 283 -9.72 2.16 9.90
CA THR A 283 -8.60 1.39 10.47
C THR A 283 -8.70 -0.08 10.11
N ARG A 284 -7.55 -0.74 10.00
CA ARG A 284 -7.49 -2.21 9.81
C ARG A 284 -8.24 -2.97 10.91
N LYS A 285 -8.19 -2.47 12.15
CA LYS A 285 -8.94 -3.03 13.28
C LYS A 285 -10.44 -2.98 13.04
N ARG A 286 -10.97 -1.83 12.58
CA ARG A 286 -12.41 -1.67 12.31
C ARG A 286 -12.88 -2.64 11.24
N VAL A 287 -12.14 -2.77 10.14
CA VAL A 287 -12.56 -3.67 9.06
C VAL A 287 -12.42 -5.15 9.43
N ALA A 288 -11.47 -5.52 10.29
CA ALA A 288 -11.39 -6.86 10.85
C ALA A 288 -12.62 -7.21 11.72
N GLN A 289 -13.15 -6.24 12.48
CA GLN A 289 -14.39 -6.39 13.22
C GLN A 289 -15.58 -6.61 12.27
N LEU A 290 -15.70 -5.79 11.22
CA LEU A 290 -16.76 -5.96 10.21
C LEU A 290 -16.69 -7.33 9.54
N GLU A 291 -15.48 -7.82 9.21
CA GLU A 291 -15.32 -9.16 8.63
C GLU A 291 -15.72 -10.27 9.60
N THR A 292 -15.49 -10.06 10.89
CA THR A 292 -15.88 -10.99 11.96
C THR A 292 -17.40 -10.97 12.18
N GLU A 293 -18.04 -9.81 12.05
CA GLU A 293 -19.50 -9.68 12.12
C GLU A 293 -20.18 -10.39 10.94
N LYS A 294 -19.67 -10.20 9.71
CA LYS A 294 -20.14 -10.91 8.51
C LYS A 294 -20.11 -12.43 8.66
N VAL A 295 -19.11 -12.98 9.37
CA VAL A 295 -19.05 -14.43 9.65
C VAL A 295 -20.29 -14.90 10.40
N LYS A 296 -20.75 -14.13 11.39
CA LYS A 296 -21.88 -14.51 12.25
C LYS A 296 -23.24 -14.51 11.52
N GLU A 297 -23.33 -13.79 10.41
CA GLU A 297 -24.55 -13.67 9.62
C GLU A 297 -24.70 -14.76 8.56
N LEU A 298 -23.60 -15.41 8.17
CA LEU A 298 -23.61 -16.43 7.12
C LEU A 298 -24.09 -17.78 7.65
N LYS A 299 -25.01 -18.38 6.91
CA LYS A 299 -25.50 -19.74 7.17
C LYS A 299 -25.26 -20.66 5.98
N LEU A 300 -25.09 -21.93 6.28
CA LEU A 300 -24.83 -22.99 5.32
C LEU A 300 -25.94 -23.11 4.25
N GLU A 301 -27.19 -22.89 4.65
CA GLU A 301 -28.37 -22.88 3.75
C GLU A 301 -28.35 -21.75 2.72
N MET A 302 -27.56 -20.69 2.94
CA MET A 302 -27.43 -19.58 1.99
C MET A 302 -26.47 -19.92 0.83
N ILE A 303 -25.67 -20.97 0.97
CA ILE A 303 -24.59 -21.32 0.02
C ILE A 303 -24.73 -22.74 -0.55
N CYS A 304 -25.68 -23.52 -0.05
CA CYS A 304 -25.93 -24.90 -0.46
C CYS A 304 -27.44 -25.17 -0.53
N ASP A 305 -27.91 -25.76 -1.63
CA ASP A 305 -29.29 -26.24 -1.73
C ASP A 305 -29.43 -27.49 -0.83
N PRO A 306 -30.47 -27.61 0.00
CA PRO A 306 -30.73 -28.82 0.79
C PRO A 306 -30.78 -30.12 -0.04
N ASN A 307 -31.07 -30.01 -1.34
CA ASN A 307 -31.11 -31.11 -2.30
C ASN A 307 -29.76 -31.38 -2.98
N THR A 308 -28.73 -30.57 -2.71
CA THR A 308 -27.36 -30.83 -3.21
C THR A 308 -26.94 -32.23 -2.78
N VAL A 309 -26.43 -33.02 -3.72
CA VAL A 309 -25.99 -34.39 -3.46
C VAL A 309 -24.51 -34.38 -3.18
N VAL A 310 -24.11 -34.81 -1.99
CA VAL A 310 -22.71 -35.03 -1.64
C VAL A 310 -22.34 -36.49 -1.84
N ARG A 311 -21.13 -36.75 -2.36
CA ARG A 311 -20.68 -38.10 -2.67
C ARG A 311 -19.74 -38.59 -1.58
N MET A 312 -19.97 -39.81 -1.11
CA MET A 312 -19.02 -40.52 -0.27
C MET A 312 -18.00 -41.27 -1.13
N LYS A 313 -16.89 -41.67 -0.50
CA LYS A 313 -15.78 -42.36 -1.15
C LYS A 313 -16.17 -43.68 -1.82
N ASP A 314 -17.18 -44.38 -1.31
CA ASP A 314 -17.73 -45.60 -1.92
C ASP A 314 -18.64 -45.33 -3.13
N ARG A 315 -18.67 -44.09 -3.62
CA ARG A 315 -19.58 -43.57 -4.65
C ARG A 315 -21.04 -43.55 -4.25
N SER A 316 -21.36 -43.86 -2.98
CA SER A 316 -22.71 -43.62 -2.48
C SER A 316 -22.99 -42.12 -2.48
N GLN A 317 -24.22 -41.80 -2.80
CA GLN A 317 -24.72 -40.44 -2.89
C GLN A 317 -25.65 -40.20 -1.72
N VAL A 318 -25.42 -39.10 -1.01
CA VAL A 318 -26.22 -38.73 0.15
C VAL A 318 -26.77 -37.31 -0.07
N PRO A 319 -28.08 -37.10 0.09
CA PRO A 319 -28.64 -35.75 0.11
C PRO A 319 -28.01 -34.93 1.23
N PHE A 320 -27.68 -33.67 0.96
CA PHE A 320 -27.10 -32.77 1.94
C PHE A 320 -27.95 -32.64 3.20
N SER A 321 -29.27 -32.75 3.08
CA SER A 321 -30.21 -32.81 4.21
C SER A 321 -29.90 -33.87 5.28
N GLN A 322 -29.18 -34.95 4.94
CA GLN A 322 -28.74 -35.97 5.92
C GLN A 322 -27.43 -35.59 6.64
N VAL A 323 -26.72 -34.58 6.14
CA VAL A 323 -25.52 -34.01 6.73
C VAL A 323 -25.86 -32.73 7.50
N ALA A 324 -26.91 -32.01 7.09
CA ALA A 324 -27.44 -30.84 7.75
C ALA A 324 -27.74 -31.10 9.25
N GLY A 325 -27.47 -30.10 10.10
CA GLY A 325 -27.59 -30.21 11.56
C GLY A 325 -26.36 -30.80 12.26
N LYS A 326 -25.33 -31.21 11.50
CA LYS A 326 -24.01 -31.55 12.04
C LYS A 326 -23.07 -30.35 11.92
N ARG A 327 -22.03 -30.32 12.76
CA ARG A 327 -20.85 -29.49 12.50
C ARG A 327 -20.20 -29.90 11.19
N ILE A 328 -19.94 -28.94 10.31
CA ILE A 328 -19.44 -29.18 8.96
C ILE A 328 -18.21 -28.30 8.70
N ILE A 329 -17.17 -28.89 8.12
CA ILE A 329 -16.04 -28.17 7.55
C ILE A 329 -16.11 -28.28 6.04
N LEU A 330 -16.27 -27.15 5.35
CA LEU A 330 -16.09 -27.07 3.91
C LEU A 330 -14.64 -26.74 3.61
N VAL A 331 -14.02 -27.54 2.76
CA VAL A 331 -12.66 -27.32 2.24
C VAL A 331 -12.77 -27.07 0.75
N LEU A 332 -12.47 -25.85 0.33
CA LEU A 332 -12.50 -25.47 -1.08
C LEU A 332 -11.17 -25.83 -1.73
N GLU A 333 -11.22 -26.66 -2.78
CA GLU A 333 -10.04 -27.21 -3.45
C GLU A 333 -9.97 -26.78 -4.91
N PHE A 334 -8.90 -26.07 -5.26
CA PHE A 334 -8.65 -25.59 -6.62
C PHE A 334 -7.75 -26.53 -7.40
N ASN A 335 -7.94 -26.57 -8.72
CA ASN A 335 -7.03 -27.28 -9.60
C ASN A 335 -5.63 -26.68 -9.55
N GLU A 336 -4.64 -27.50 -9.18
CA GLU A 336 -3.24 -27.08 -8.97
C GLU A 336 -2.66 -26.40 -10.22
N ARG A 337 -2.20 -25.14 -10.10
CA ARG A 337 -1.11 -24.64 -10.96
C ARG A 337 0.20 -25.11 -10.34
N SER A 338 1.01 -25.79 -11.14
CA SER A 338 2.24 -26.49 -10.75
C SER A 338 3.16 -25.67 -9.84
N GLY A 339 3.47 -26.17 -8.63
CA GLY A 339 4.59 -25.67 -7.83
C GLY A 339 4.53 -25.96 -6.31
N ASP A 340 3.38 -25.80 -5.67
CA ASP A 340 3.27 -25.73 -4.20
C ASP A 340 2.81 -27.06 -3.55
N LYS A 341 3.56 -28.12 -3.82
CA LYS A 341 3.13 -29.52 -3.61
C LYS A 341 3.11 -29.99 -2.15
N SER A 342 3.76 -29.30 -1.21
CA SER A 342 4.03 -29.84 0.14
C SER A 342 3.08 -29.32 1.23
N LEU A 343 2.62 -28.08 1.15
CA LEU A 343 1.85 -27.43 2.22
C LEU A 343 0.40 -27.93 2.29
N ASN A 344 -0.21 -28.19 1.12
CA ASN A 344 -1.59 -28.70 1.02
C ASN A 344 -1.74 -30.12 1.60
N ALA A 345 -0.76 -31.00 1.38
CA ALA A 345 -0.79 -32.36 1.92
C ALA A 345 -0.72 -32.38 3.46
N ASN A 346 0.10 -31.48 4.04
CA ASN A 346 0.27 -31.38 5.49
C ASN A 346 -1.02 -30.92 6.18
N PHE A 347 -1.71 -29.91 5.63
CA PHE A 347 -3.00 -29.47 6.14
C PHE A 347 -4.05 -30.58 6.12
N LEU A 348 -4.22 -31.28 4.99
CA LEU A 348 -5.20 -32.38 4.89
C LEU A 348 -4.87 -33.52 5.88
N MET A 349 -3.59 -33.83 6.09
CA MET A 349 -3.17 -34.82 7.09
C MET A 349 -3.47 -34.39 8.53
N MET A 350 -3.26 -33.11 8.85
CA MET A 350 -3.66 -32.55 10.15
C MET A 350 -5.18 -32.64 10.32
N LEU A 351 -5.96 -32.19 9.33
CA LEU A 351 -7.41 -32.22 9.37
C LEU A 351 -7.94 -33.66 9.55
N LYS A 352 -7.30 -34.64 8.92
CA LYS A 352 -7.63 -36.06 9.10
C LYS A 352 -7.39 -36.53 10.53
N ARG A 353 -6.27 -36.12 11.13
CA ARG A 353 -5.95 -36.45 12.53
C ARG A 353 -7.01 -35.87 13.47
N LEU A 354 -7.42 -34.62 13.24
CA LEU A 354 -8.48 -33.97 14.00
C LEU A 354 -9.84 -34.67 13.83
N TYR A 355 -10.23 -34.97 12.60
CA TYR A 355 -11.46 -35.70 12.30
C TYR A 355 -11.53 -37.04 13.06
N ARG A 356 -10.43 -37.80 13.06
CA ARG A 356 -10.34 -39.07 13.80
C ARG A 356 -10.44 -38.89 15.31
N LYS A 357 -9.82 -37.83 15.85
CA LYS A 357 -9.86 -37.52 17.28
C LYS A 357 -11.26 -37.09 17.73
N ALA A 358 -11.98 -36.34 16.91
CA ALA A 358 -13.32 -35.85 17.19
C ALA A 358 -14.41 -36.92 17.01
N LYS A 359 -14.15 -37.96 16.21
CA LYS A 359 -15.12 -39.02 15.92
C LYS A 359 -15.55 -39.73 17.20
N GLY A 360 -16.86 -39.80 17.44
CA GLY A 360 -17.44 -40.43 18.63
C GLY A 360 -17.39 -39.56 19.89
N THR A 361 -16.98 -38.30 19.78
CA THR A 361 -17.00 -37.31 20.87
C THR A 361 -18.12 -36.29 20.65
N ALA A 362 -18.33 -35.40 21.63
CA ALA A 362 -19.23 -34.26 21.49
C ALA A 362 -18.78 -33.28 20.38
N ASP A 363 -17.49 -33.27 20.03
CA ASP A 363 -16.93 -32.37 19.02
C ASP A 363 -16.91 -32.96 17.60
N LYS A 364 -17.68 -34.02 17.34
CA LYS A 364 -17.76 -34.65 16.03
C LYS A 364 -18.17 -33.64 14.94
N PHE A 365 -17.57 -33.77 13.77
CA PHE A 365 -17.90 -32.97 12.60
C PHE A 365 -17.72 -33.79 11.32
N GLU A 366 -18.34 -33.33 10.24
CA GLU A 366 -18.12 -33.85 8.89
C GLU A 366 -17.25 -32.90 8.08
N VAL A 367 -16.54 -33.45 7.09
CA VAL A 367 -15.74 -32.65 6.15
C VAL A 367 -16.31 -32.87 4.76
N ILE A 368 -16.52 -31.77 4.03
CA ILE A 368 -16.94 -31.78 2.64
C ILE A 368 -15.88 -31.05 1.82
N ARG A 369 -15.26 -31.77 0.90
CA ARG A 369 -14.34 -31.18 -0.06
C ARG A 369 -15.10 -30.74 -1.30
N VAL A 370 -14.99 -29.46 -1.62
CA VAL A 370 -15.65 -28.86 -2.77
C VAL A 370 -14.58 -28.59 -3.83
N LEU A 371 -14.67 -29.28 -4.96
CA LEU A 371 -13.70 -29.18 -6.04
C LEU A 371 -14.06 -28.02 -6.98
N ILE A 372 -13.18 -27.04 -7.11
CA ILE A 372 -13.34 -25.86 -7.97
C ILE A 372 -12.45 -26.03 -9.21
N GLY A 373 -13.06 -26.48 -10.31
CA GLY A 373 -12.37 -26.83 -11.56
C GLY A 373 -13.01 -28.03 -12.26
N ARG A 374 -12.34 -28.62 -13.26
CA ARG A 374 -12.90 -29.75 -14.03
C ARG A 374 -12.48 -31.17 -13.62
N GLU A 375 -11.42 -31.39 -12.85
CA GLU A 375 -11.04 -32.76 -12.43
C GLU A 375 -10.32 -32.79 -11.08
N GLU A 376 -10.36 -33.92 -10.36
CA GLU A 376 -9.54 -34.15 -9.17
C GLU A 376 -8.06 -34.16 -9.55
N SER A 377 -7.21 -33.40 -8.86
CA SER A 377 -5.77 -33.47 -9.12
C SER A 377 -5.26 -34.91 -8.88
N SER A 378 -4.23 -35.34 -9.62
CA SER A 378 -3.67 -36.70 -9.45
C SER A 378 -3.15 -36.95 -8.03
N MET A 379 -2.68 -35.89 -7.35
CA MET A 379 -2.29 -35.93 -5.94
C MET A 379 -3.51 -35.99 -5.01
N SER A 380 -4.55 -35.20 -5.32
CA SER A 380 -5.87 -35.28 -4.68
C SER A 380 -6.28 -36.75 -4.66
N ASN A 381 -6.33 -37.43 -5.81
CA ASN A 381 -6.69 -38.85 -5.92
C ASN A 381 -5.83 -39.79 -5.04
N HIS A 382 -4.52 -39.56 -4.96
CA HIS A 382 -3.63 -40.36 -4.11
C HIS A 382 -3.85 -40.14 -2.60
N ILE A 383 -4.13 -38.90 -2.18
CA ILE A 383 -4.37 -38.54 -0.78
C ILE A 383 -5.81 -38.88 -0.36
N THR A 384 -6.79 -38.61 -1.23
CA THR A 384 -8.24 -38.74 -1.01
C THR A 384 -8.71 -40.18 -0.96
N GLY A 385 -8.05 -41.07 -1.70
CA GLY A 385 -8.27 -42.51 -1.61
C GLY A 385 -8.11 -43.05 -0.17
N ARG A 386 -7.57 -42.27 0.77
CA ARG A 386 -7.43 -42.63 2.18
C ARG A 386 -8.25 -41.79 3.16
N MET A 387 -9.05 -40.82 2.71
CA MET A 387 -9.81 -39.90 3.59
C MET A 387 -11.28 -40.33 3.74
N PRO A 388 -11.92 -40.12 4.91
CA PRO A 388 -13.30 -40.52 5.18
C PRO A 388 -14.34 -39.43 4.83
N TRP A 389 -13.98 -38.45 4.01
CA TRP A 389 -14.74 -37.22 3.82
C TRP A 389 -15.68 -37.28 2.62
N PHE A 390 -16.67 -36.38 2.61
CA PHE A 390 -17.54 -36.17 1.46
C PHE A 390 -16.82 -35.35 0.38
N VAL A 391 -17.19 -35.56 -0.87
CA VAL A 391 -16.70 -34.82 -2.04
C VAL A 391 -17.89 -34.32 -2.85
N SER A 392 -17.82 -33.08 -3.30
CA SER A 392 -18.83 -32.46 -4.17
C SER A 392 -18.14 -31.53 -5.18
N GLN A 393 -18.78 -31.35 -6.33
CA GLN A 393 -18.30 -30.44 -7.36
C GLN A 393 -18.80 -29.03 -7.07
N ALA A 394 -17.95 -28.02 -7.29
CA ALA A 394 -18.30 -26.61 -7.20
C ALA A 394 -19.63 -26.27 -7.89
N SER A 395 -19.86 -26.80 -9.10
CA SER A 395 -21.09 -26.57 -9.88
C SER A 395 -22.38 -27.04 -9.19
N GLU A 396 -22.30 -27.91 -8.19
CA GLU A 396 -23.44 -28.42 -7.42
C GLU A 396 -23.83 -27.49 -6.25
N TRP A 397 -23.04 -26.44 -6.01
CA TRP A 397 -23.27 -25.41 -5.00
C TRP A 397 -23.76 -24.16 -5.71
N THR A 398 -24.62 -23.38 -5.05
CA THR A 398 -24.94 -22.01 -5.46
C THR A 398 -23.74 -21.11 -5.21
N LEU A 399 -22.67 -21.34 -5.98
CA LEU A 399 -21.35 -20.74 -5.84
C LEU A 399 -21.28 -19.27 -6.27
N ALA A 400 -22.43 -18.64 -6.51
CA ALA A 400 -22.48 -17.35 -7.17
C ALA A 400 -21.68 -16.26 -6.45
N ASN A 401 -21.36 -16.38 -5.15
CA ASN A 401 -20.69 -15.28 -4.43
C ASN A 401 -19.85 -15.65 -3.19
N LEU A 402 -19.51 -16.91 -2.90
CA LEU A 402 -18.58 -17.19 -1.77
C LEU A 402 -17.25 -16.43 -1.98
N GLY A 403 -16.75 -16.36 -3.22
CA GLY A 403 -15.55 -15.58 -3.52
C GLY A 403 -15.67 -14.10 -3.17
N SER A 404 -16.77 -13.44 -3.55
CA SER A 404 -17.00 -12.01 -3.30
C SER A 404 -17.31 -11.69 -1.84
N LEU A 405 -18.07 -12.57 -1.16
CA LEU A 405 -18.38 -12.50 0.27
C LEU A 405 -17.15 -12.58 1.17
N ILE A 406 -16.04 -13.10 0.65
CA ILE A 406 -14.88 -13.50 1.45
C ILE A 406 -13.62 -12.75 1.01
N TRP A 407 -13.53 -12.33 -0.26
CA TRP A 407 -12.29 -11.84 -0.86
C TRP A 407 -12.42 -10.53 -1.63
N HIS A 408 -13.49 -9.75 -1.43
CA HIS A 408 -13.70 -8.46 -2.11
C HIS A 408 -13.47 -8.56 -3.63
N ASP A 409 -14.14 -9.51 -4.25
CA ASP A 409 -14.06 -9.80 -5.69
C ASP A 409 -12.66 -10.19 -6.21
N LYS A 410 -11.70 -10.52 -5.33
CA LYS A 410 -10.42 -11.09 -5.76
C LYS A 410 -10.62 -12.46 -6.40
N PRO A 411 -9.96 -12.74 -7.55
CA PRO A 411 -10.05 -14.03 -8.21
C PRO A 411 -9.62 -15.18 -7.30
N LEU A 412 -10.46 -16.22 -7.26
CA LEU A 412 -10.21 -17.42 -6.47
C LEU A 412 -8.99 -18.24 -6.96
N ASP A 413 -8.44 -17.95 -8.14
CA ASP A 413 -7.32 -18.68 -8.74
C ASP A 413 -5.93 -18.18 -8.32
N GLN A 414 -5.85 -17.12 -7.49
CA GLN A 414 -4.60 -16.61 -6.89
C GLN A 414 -4.29 -17.22 -5.50
N LEU A 415 -4.93 -18.34 -5.14
CA LEU A 415 -4.87 -18.92 -3.80
C LEU A 415 -3.87 -20.09 -3.72
N SER A 416 -2.88 -20.00 -2.81
CA SER A 416 -1.90 -21.08 -2.54
C SER A 416 -2.42 -22.19 -1.61
N TYR A 417 -3.51 -21.95 -0.87
CA TYR A 417 -4.07 -22.86 0.15
C TYR A 417 -5.56 -23.11 -0.07
N PHE A 418 -6.10 -24.18 0.51
CA PHE A 418 -7.53 -24.47 0.55
C PHE A 418 -8.27 -23.55 1.54
N PRO A 419 -9.15 -22.66 1.10
CA PRO A 419 -10.04 -21.94 2.01
C PRO A 419 -10.90 -22.91 2.82
N VAL A 420 -11.06 -22.62 4.11
CA VAL A 420 -11.83 -23.44 5.04
C VAL A 420 -12.98 -22.63 5.63
N PHE A 421 -14.14 -23.26 5.68
CA PHE A 421 -15.35 -22.74 6.34
C PHE A 421 -15.83 -23.76 7.37
N ALA A 422 -15.98 -23.33 8.61
CA ALA A 422 -16.50 -24.17 9.68
C ALA A 422 -17.90 -23.70 10.06
N PHE A 423 -18.88 -24.59 9.97
CA PHE A 423 -20.28 -24.38 10.34
C PHE A 423 -20.63 -25.19 11.57
N ASP A 424 -21.28 -24.56 12.55
CA ASP A 424 -21.76 -25.26 13.74
C ASP A 424 -23.07 -26.03 13.47
N GLU A 425 -23.58 -26.76 14.46
CA GLU A 425 -24.79 -27.58 14.35
C GLU A 425 -26.05 -26.78 13.97
N ASP A 426 -26.11 -25.50 14.33
CA ASP A 426 -27.19 -24.58 13.93
C ASP A 426 -27.04 -24.04 12.50
N GLY A 427 -26.02 -24.50 11.78
CA GLY A 427 -25.73 -24.14 10.39
C GLY A 427 -25.08 -22.76 10.23
N LYS A 428 -24.76 -22.05 11.32
CA LYS A 428 -24.04 -20.76 11.23
C LYS A 428 -22.56 -20.97 10.99
N LEU A 429 -21.98 -20.09 10.19
CA LEU A 429 -20.55 -20.02 9.99
C LEU A 429 -19.89 -19.50 11.28
N VAL A 430 -18.99 -20.28 11.85
CA VAL A 430 -18.22 -19.90 13.05
C VAL A 430 -16.77 -19.57 12.74
N ARG A 431 -16.28 -19.94 11.55
CA ARG A 431 -14.92 -19.61 11.11
C ARG A 431 -14.78 -19.59 9.60
N LYS A 432 -14.07 -18.59 9.08
CA LYS A 432 -13.57 -18.53 7.69
C LYS A 432 -12.07 -18.24 7.67
N THR A 433 -11.28 -19.09 7.01
CA THR A 433 -9.82 -18.91 6.99
C THR A 433 -9.17 -19.33 5.68
N ARG A 434 -8.21 -18.52 5.21
CA ARG A 434 -7.31 -18.83 4.09
C ARG A 434 -6.09 -19.65 4.48
N TYR A 435 -5.63 -19.50 5.72
CA TYR A 435 -4.34 -20.02 6.18
C TYR A 435 -4.55 -20.82 7.47
N PRO A 436 -5.26 -21.97 7.40
CA PRO A 436 -5.46 -22.79 8.59
C PRO A 436 -4.10 -23.26 9.13
N THR A 437 -3.81 -22.93 10.39
CA THR A 437 -2.55 -23.30 11.04
C THR A 437 -2.57 -24.75 11.47
N ILE A 438 -1.45 -25.46 11.24
CA ILE A 438 -1.33 -26.90 11.50
C ILE A 438 -1.27 -27.26 13.01
N GLU A 439 -0.98 -26.26 13.85
CA GLU A 439 -0.66 -26.44 15.27
C GLU A 439 -1.77 -25.96 16.24
N ASP A 440 -2.87 -25.41 15.73
CA ASP A 440 -3.85 -24.74 16.60
C ASP A 440 -4.82 -25.73 17.26
N THR A 441 -4.66 -25.92 18.58
CA THR A 441 -5.54 -26.75 19.42
C THR A 441 -6.98 -26.27 19.47
N CYS A 442 -7.25 -25.05 19.02
CA CYS A 442 -8.55 -24.40 19.04
C CYS A 442 -9.29 -24.47 17.69
N PHE A 443 -8.66 -25.02 16.64
CA PHE A 443 -9.29 -25.23 15.34
C PHE A 443 -10.25 -26.46 15.37
N PRO A 444 -11.42 -26.43 14.69
CA PRO A 444 -11.94 -25.40 13.78
C PRO A 444 -13.17 -24.60 14.28
N PHE A 445 -13.82 -25.04 15.36
CA PHE A 445 -15.09 -24.47 15.84
C PHE A 445 -14.95 -23.56 17.06
N SER A 446 -13.72 -23.25 17.52
CA SER A 446 -13.57 -22.19 18.49
C SER A 446 -13.69 -20.83 17.80
N GLY A 447 -14.56 -19.96 18.34
CA GLY A 447 -14.67 -18.56 17.93
C GLY A 447 -13.57 -17.67 18.51
N CYS A 448 -12.52 -18.25 19.09
CA CYS A 448 -11.41 -17.52 19.66
C CYS A 448 -10.53 -16.94 18.54
N GLY A 449 -10.18 -15.67 18.65
CA GLY A 449 -9.20 -15.03 17.77
C GLY A 449 -9.71 -14.65 16.37
N LEU A 450 -11.04 -14.52 16.19
CA LEU A 450 -11.62 -14.25 14.86
C LEU A 450 -11.22 -12.88 14.30
N GLU A 451 -11.12 -11.85 15.14
CA GLU A 451 -10.69 -10.51 14.71
C GLU A 451 -9.22 -10.53 14.28
N GLU A 452 -8.35 -11.20 15.04
CA GLU A 452 -6.93 -11.37 14.72
C GLU A 452 -6.73 -12.17 13.42
N GLU A 453 -7.51 -13.22 13.25
CA GLU A 453 -7.51 -14.03 12.03
C GLU A 453 -8.03 -13.23 10.82
N ALA A 454 -9.10 -12.45 10.99
CA ALA A 454 -9.62 -11.56 9.95
C ALA A 454 -8.58 -10.50 9.56
N LEU A 455 -7.95 -9.85 10.55
CA LEU A 455 -6.89 -8.87 10.33
C LEU A 455 -5.70 -9.47 9.58
N SER A 456 -5.22 -10.65 10.00
CA SER A 456 -4.12 -11.38 9.36
C SER A 456 -4.45 -11.71 7.89
N GLN A 457 -5.68 -12.14 7.63
CA GLN A 457 -6.17 -12.42 6.28
C GLN A 457 -6.22 -11.15 5.41
N LEU A 458 -6.78 -10.05 5.92
CA LEU A 458 -6.82 -8.78 5.19
C LEU A 458 -5.41 -8.28 4.87
N ASN A 459 -4.53 -8.30 5.87
CA ASN A 459 -3.14 -7.91 5.73
C ASN A 459 -2.40 -8.71 4.66
N THR A 460 -2.68 -10.00 4.56
CA THR A 460 -2.06 -10.86 3.55
C THR A 460 -2.70 -10.68 2.19
N CYS A 461 -4.03 -10.51 2.14
CA CYS A 461 -4.79 -10.39 0.90
C CYS A 461 -4.52 -9.07 0.16
N PHE A 462 -4.27 -8.00 0.89
CA PHE A 462 -4.04 -6.66 0.35
C PHE A 462 -2.60 -6.16 0.59
N GLU A 463 -1.71 -7.03 1.07
CA GLU A 463 -0.31 -6.70 1.34
C GLU A 463 -0.11 -5.53 2.32
N TRP A 464 -1.04 -5.34 3.26
CA TRP A 464 -1.00 -4.29 4.27
C TRP A 464 0.06 -4.49 5.37
N ASN A 465 1.15 -5.20 5.07
CA ASN A 465 2.25 -5.47 6.00
C ASN A 465 3.53 -4.71 5.64
N TYR A 466 3.58 -4.01 4.50
CA TYR A 466 4.80 -3.35 4.00
C TYR A 466 5.52 -2.51 5.07
N TRP A 467 4.76 -1.68 5.79
CA TRP A 467 5.27 -0.79 6.83
C TRP A 467 5.63 -1.51 8.14
N ASP A 468 4.92 -2.60 8.44
CA ASP A 468 5.22 -3.49 9.57
C ASP A 468 6.58 -4.18 9.33
N TYR A 469 6.88 -4.61 8.09
CA TYR A 469 8.16 -5.23 7.71
C TYR A 469 9.36 -4.28 7.79
N LYS A 470 9.17 -2.98 7.51
CA LYS A 470 10.25 -1.99 7.59
C LYS A 470 10.57 -1.53 9.02
N GLY A 471 9.87 -2.06 10.03
CA GLY A 471 10.03 -1.61 11.42
C GLY A 471 9.62 -0.15 11.65
N ARG A 472 8.81 0.40 10.72
CA ARG A 472 8.33 1.79 10.74
C ARG A 472 6.87 1.90 11.16
N SER A 473 6.22 0.77 11.40
CA SER A 473 4.88 0.76 11.95
C SER A 473 4.91 1.27 13.39
N ILE A 474 4.23 2.39 13.58
CA ILE A 474 3.98 3.00 14.89
C ILE A 474 3.01 2.13 15.69
N TYR A 475 2.26 1.27 14.98
CA TYR A 475 1.65 0.06 15.49
C TYR A 475 2.64 -1.08 15.43
N SER A 476 3.44 -1.20 16.46
CA SER A 476 3.99 -2.52 16.75
C SER A 476 2.80 -3.49 16.86
N HIS A 477 2.72 -4.44 15.94
CA HIS A 477 1.92 -5.67 16.02
C HIS A 477 2.14 -6.46 17.34
N SER A 478 2.94 -5.95 18.30
CA SER A 478 3.19 -6.53 19.62
C SER A 478 1.94 -6.75 20.45
N ASP A 479 0.89 -5.94 20.30
CA ASP A 479 -0.34 -6.13 21.09
C ASP A 479 -1.11 -7.39 20.66
N TYR A 480 -0.92 -7.85 19.42
CA TYR A 480 -1.52 -9.08 18.88
C TYR A 480 -0.50 -10.20 18.64
N LYS A 481 0.80 -9.97 18.82
CA LYS A 481 1.89 -10.97 18.68
C LYS A 481 2.00 -11.93 19.87
N LYS A 482 0.88 -12.44 20.36
CA LYS A 482 0.86 -13.79 20.94
C LYS A 482 0.21 -14.71 19.91
N ARG A 483 1.05 -15.26 19.03
CA ARG A 483 0.83 -16.44 18.15
C ARG A 483 0.39 -16.18 16.70
N VAL A 484 1.18 -15.47 15.90
CA VAL A 484 1.38 -15.84 14.48
C VAL A 484 2.83 -15.52 14.10
N ASN A 485 3.66 -16.55 13.97
CA ASN A 485 5.02 -16.38 13.47
C ASN A 485 5.00 -16.42 11.93
N LEU A 486 4.91 -15.24 11.33
CA LEU A 486 4.90 -15.07 9.86
C LEU A 486 6.26 -15.41 9.22
N SER A 487 7.34 -15.64 9.98
CA SER A 487 8.65 -16.04 9.45
C SER A 487 8.68 -17.44 8.83
N ASN A 488 7.60 -18.21 8.98
CA ASN A 488 7.46 -19.55 8.39
C ASN A 488 6.83 -19.54 6.99
N PHE A 489 6.48 -18.38 6.43
CA PHE A 489 6.06 -18.27 5.03
C PHE A 489 7.29 -17.97 4.15
N PRO A 490 7.77 -18.93 3.35
CA PRO A 490 8.81 -18.65 2.37
C PRO A 490 8.18 -17.79 1.28
N PHE A 491 8.36 -16.47 1.36
CA PHE A 491 8.23 -15.62 0.19
C PHE A 491 9.28 -16.11 -0.81
N GLY A 492 8.80 -16.71 -1.90
CA GLY A 492 9.64 -17.14 -3.01
C GLY A 492 10.43 -15.94 -3.52
N ARG A 493 11.71 -15.88 -3.15
CA ARG A 493 12.70 -15.08 -3.87
C ARG A 493 12.86 -15.73 -5.24
N HIS A 494 12.26 -15.14 -6.25
CA HIS A 494 12.78 -15.30 -7.61
C HIS A 494 13.87 -14.25 -7.80
N TYR A 495 15.11 -14.74 -7.90
CA TYR A 495 16.22 -14.07 -8.55
C TYR A 495 16.01 -14.04 -10.06
#